data_AF-A0A1Q7CRQ8-F1
#
_entry.id   AF-A0A1Q7CRQ8-F1
#
_cell.length_a   1.000
_cell.length_b   1.000
_cell.length_c   1.000
_cell.angle_alpha   90.00
_cell.angle_beta   90.00
_cell.angle_gamma   90.00
#
_symmetry.space_group_name_H-M   'P 1'
#
loop_
_entity.id
_entity.type
_entity.pdbx_description
1 polymer ?
#
loop_
_entity_poly.entity_id
_entity_poly.type
_entity_poly.pdbx_seq_one_letter_code
_entity_poly.pdbx_strand_id
1 'polypeptide(L)'
;MDTIGILEKAKLEGWTDEEVIERVKAGDTALYEIVMRRYNQRLYRVARAILHDDAEAEDVMQDAYVRAYQHLSQFAGRAPFSAWLTRIAVNEALARLRSRSRTGQLEEAEQEGEFFMTMAETSPDPEQGASRAELGHLLEEAVLGLPQQFRAVVILRDVEELTTSETAVALDLSEENVKVRLHRGHALLRGWLFNRVGAEAKNAFPFMGVRCDRVVHSVLLRLANLSSDKPQIH
;
A
#
# COMPACT_ATOMS: atom_id res chain seq x y z
N MET A 1 38.89 -10.66 -9.15
CA MET A 1 38.25 -9.64 -9.99
C MET A 1 37.98 -8.43 -9.11
N ASP A 2 37.97 -7.23 -9.67
CA ASP A 2 37.66 -6.03 -8.90
C ASP A 2 36.16 -6.00 -8.54
N THR A 3 35.85 -5.76 -7.26
CA THR A 3 34.48 -5.84 -6.72
C THR A 3 33.54 -4.85 -7.39
N ILE A 4 34.07 -3.66 -7.73
CA ILE A 4 33.34 -2.60 -8.43
C ILE A 4 32.94 -3.08 -9.84
N GLY A 5 33.86 -3.71 -10.57
CA GLY A 5 33.62 -4.20 -11.92
C GLY A 5 32.59 -5.34 -11.99
N ILE A 6 32.52 -6.19 -10.97
CA ILE A 6 31.47 -7.22 -10.85
C ILE A 6 30.09 -6.59 -10.66
N LEU A 7 29.96 -5.58 -9.79
CA LEU A 7 28.71 -4.87 -9.52
C LEU A 7 28.21 -4.07 -10.73
N GLU A 8 29.10 -3.38 -11.44
CA GLU A 8 28.74 -2.65 -12.66
C GLU A 8 28.30 -3.60 -13.77
N LYS A 9 29.04 -4.70 -13.98
CA LYS A 9 28.68 -5.72 -14.96
C LYS A 9 27.28 -6.31 -14.69
N ALA A 10 27.00 -6.70 -13.46
CA ALA A 10 25.71 -7.27 -13.08
C ALA A 10 24.53 -6.30 -13.27
N LYS A 11 24.76 -5.00 -13.07
CA LYS A 11 23.76 -3.95 -13.35
C LYS A 11 23.56 -3.75 -14.86
N LEU A 12 24.63 -3.76 -15.66
CA LEU A 12 24.58 -3.60 -17.12
C LEU A 12 23.94 -4.80 -17.83
N GLU A 13 24.24 -6.01 -17.37
CA GLU A 13 23.68 -7.27 -17.91
C GLU A 13 22.27 -7.59 -17.38
N GLY A 14 21.76 -6.81 -16.41
CA GLY A 14 20.39 -6.90 -15.92
C GLY A 14 20.04 -8.21 -15.19
N TRP A 15 21.02 -8.82 -14.50
CA TRP A 15 20.88 -10.16 -13.91
C TRP A 15 19.63 -10.32 -13.04
N THR A 16 18.95 -11.47 -13.10
CA THR A 16 17.80 -11.76 -12.24
C THR A 16 18.23 -11.88 -10.77
N ASP A 17 17.27 -11.90 -9.85
CA ASP A 17 17.59 -12.12 -8.44
C ASP A 17 18.22 -13.49 -8.22
N GLU A 18 17.73 -14.53 -8.89
CA GLU A 18 18.26 -15.89 -8.83
C GLU A 18 19.72 -15.94 -9.30
N GLU A 19 20.05 -15.27 -10.41
CA GLU A 19 21.42 -15.17 -10.91
C GLU A 19 22.37 -14.39 -9.99
N VAL A 20 21.85 -13.41 -9.25
CA VAL A 20 22.59 -12.69 -8.20
C VAL A 20 22.78 -13.59 -6.98
N ILE A 21 21.72 -14.24 -6.50
CA ILE A 21 21.74 -15.08 -5.30
C ILE A 21 22.64 -16.32 -5.47
N GLU A 22 22.64 -16.99 -6.62
CA GLU A 22 23.54 -18.13 -6.84
C GLU A 22 25.02 -17.72 -6.84
N ARG A 23 25.36 -16.50 -7.30
CA ARG A 23 26.73 -15.97 -7.19
C ARG A 23 27.08 -15.53 -5.78
N VAL A 24 26.14 -14.92 -5.04
CA VAL A 24 26.34 -14.62 -3.61
C VAL A 24 26.58 -15.90 -2.81
N LYS A 25 25.83 -16.98 -3.09
CA LYS A 25 26.07 -18.34 -2.53
C LYS A 25 27.45 -18.90 -2.91
N ALA A 26 27.94 -18.61 -4.12
CA ALA A 26 29.28 -19.01 -4.59
C ALA A 26 30.44 -18.19 -3.99
N GLY A 27 30.16 -17.12 -3.23
CA GLY A 27 31.15 -16.30 -2.53
C GLY A 27 31.31 -14.87 -3.05
N ASP A 28 30.61 -14.47 -4.11
CA ASP A 28 30.60 -13.09 -4.61
C ASP A 28 29.69 -12.18 -3.76
N THR A 29 29.99 -12.08 -2.46
CA THR A 29 29.11 -11.51 -1.43
C THR A 29 28.67 -10.07 -1.71
N ALA A 30 29.52 -9.27 -2.36
CA ALA A 30 29.23 -7.90 -2.74
C ALA A 30 28.00 -7.77 -3.66
N LEU A 31 27.70 -8.78 -4.48
CA LEU A 31 26.52 -8.77 -5.36
C LEU A 31 25.20 -8.70 -4.58
N TYR A 32 25.20 -9.03 -3.28
CA TYR A 32 24.03 -8.90 -2.42
C TYR A 32 23.51 -7.45 -2.35
N GLU A 33 24.38 -6.45 -2.55
CA GLU A 33 23.99 -5.04 -2.67
C GLU A 33 22.91 -4.82 -3.74
N ILE A 34 22.91 -5.60 -4.82
CA ILE A 34 21.95 -5.46 -5.92
C ILE A 34 20.54 -5.79 -5.45
N VAL A 35 20.34 -6.93 -4.76
CA VAL A 35 19.03 -7.31 -4.22
C VAL A 35 18.63 -6.42 -3.04
N MET A 36 19.58 -5.93 -2.23
CA MET A 36 19.29 -4.92 -1.22
C MET A 36 18.69 -3.66 -1.87
N ARG A 37 19.37 -3.07 -2.86
CA ARG A 37 18.88 -1.87 -3.55
C ARG A 37 17.53 -2.08 -4.26
N ARG A 38 17.28 -3.26 -4.82
CA ARG A 38 15.98 -3.63 -5.43
C ARG A 38 14.84 -3.64 -4.40
N TYR A 39 15.11 -4.12 -3.19
CA TYR A 39 14.07 -4.40 -2.20
C TYR A 39 13.99 -3.45 -1.01
N ASN A 40 14.92 -2.50 -0.86
CA ASN A 40 14.93 -1.52 0.23
C ASN A 40 13.56 -0.83 0.41
N GLN A 41 12.98 -0.28 -0.66
CA GLN A 41 11.69 0.44 -0.59
C GLN A 41 10.54 -0.49 -0.13
N ARG A 42 10.52 -1.74 -0.60
CA ARG A 42 9.54 -2.75 -0.21
C ARG A 42 9.64 -3.07 1.28
N LEU A 43 10.84 -3.43 1.74
CA LEU A 43 11.03 -3.84 3.14
C LEU A 43 10.75 -2.67 4.09
N TYR A 44 11.14 -1.45 3.73
CA TYR A 44 10.81 -0.24 4.49
C TYR A 44 9.30 -0.08 4.67
N ARG A 45 8.55 -0.06 3.55
CA ARG A 45 7.08 0.09 3.57
C ARG A 45 6.40 -1.00 4.39
N VAL A 46 6.84 -2.25 4.22
CA VAL A 46 6.27 -3.41 4.93
C VAL A 46 6.56 -3.36 6.44
N ALA A 47 7.80 -3.05 6.84
CA ALA A 47 8.17 -2.91 8.24
C ALA A 47 7.42 -1.74 8.91
N ARG A 48 7.40 -0.58 8.27
CA ARG A 48 6.68 0.63 8.72
C ARG A 48 5.17 0.40 8.82
N ALA A 49 4.57 -0.36 7.90
CA ALA A 49 3.16 -0.75 7.96
C ALA A 49 2.82 -1.63 9.17
N ILE A 50 3.80 -2.35 9.73
CA ILE A 50 3.60 -3.18 10.91
C ILE A 50 3.90 -2.39 12.19
N LEU A 51 5.04 -1.69 12.25
CA LEU A 51 5.57 -1.07 13.47
C LEU A 51 5.05 0.35 13.73
N HIS A 52 4.76 1.10 12.67
CA HIS A 52 4.42 2.52 12.67
C HIS A 52 5.52 3.44 13.22
N ASP A 53 6.77 3.03 13.05
CA ASP A 53 7.96 3.80 13.41
C ASP A 53 9.00 3.63 12.29
N ASP A 54 9.66 4.73 11.90
CA ASP A 54 10.58 4.77 10.77
C ASP A 54 11.97 4.21 11.14
N ALA A 55 12.43 4.45 12.37
CA ALA A 55 13.72 3.95 12.85
C ALA A 55 13.65 2.44 13.16
N GLU A 56 12.59 1.98 13.84
CA GLU A 56 12.39 0.54 14.03
C GLU A 56 12.22 -0.20 12.68
N ALA A 57 11.67 0.47 11.65
CA ALA A 57 11.55 -0.08 10.31
C ALA A 57 12.91 -0.25 9.63
N GLU A 58 13.80 0.75 9.70
CA GLU A 58 15.19 0.63 9.21
C GLU A 58 15.94 -0.49 9.94
N ASP A 59 15.79 -0.62 11.26
CA ASP A 59 16.37 -1.73 12.04
C ASP A 59 15.82 -3.09 11.58
N VAL A 60 14.51 -3.20 11.32
CA VAL A 60 13.92 -4.44 10.76
C VAL A 60 14.52 -4.76 9.39
N MET A 61 14.75 -3.76 8.53
CA MET A 61 15.37 -4.00 7.22
C MET A 61 16.77 -4.58 7.38
N GLN A 62 17.58 -4.01 8.26
CA GLN A 62 18.94 -4.50 8.54
C GLN A 62 18.92 -5.93 9.07
N ASP A 63 18.12 -6.21 10.11
CA ASP A 63 17.96 -7.56 10.67
C ASP A 63 17.47 -8.56 9.62
N ALA A 64 16.51 -8.17 8.77
CA ALA A 64 15.96 -9.02 7.74
C ALA A 64 16.99 -9.35 6.66
N TYR A 65 17.81 -8.40 6.22
CA TYR A 65 18.91 -8.66 5.29
C TYR A 65 20.00 -9.54 5.90
N VAL A 66 20.37 -9.31 7.17
CA VAL A 66 21.36 -10.15 7.87
C VAL A 66 20.86 -11.60 8.00
N ARG A 67 19.59 -11.80 8.42
CA ARG A 67 18.99 -13.13 8.53
C ARG A 67 18.80 -13.79 7.16
N ALA A 68 18.35 -13.05 6.15
CA ALA A 68 18.24 -13.56 4.79
C ALA A 68 19.59 -13.99 4.22
N TYR A 69 20.67 -13.27 4.52
CA TYR A 69 22.03 -13.67 4.17
C TYR A 69 22.48 -14.94 4.92
N GLN A 70 22.27 -15.01 6.24
CA GLN A 70 22.59 -16.19 7.06
C GLN A 70 21.86 -17.46 6.61
N HIS A 71 20.60 -17.33 6.17
CA HIS A 71 19.78 -18.43 5.70
C HIS A 71 19.78 -18.59 4.16
N LEU A 72 20.63 -17.87 3.43
CA LEU A 72 20.57 -17.83 1.96
C LEU A 72 20.82 -19.18 1.30
N SER A 73 21.66 -20.03 1.92
CA SER A 73 21.89 -21.42 1.49
C SER A 73 20.64 -22.30 1.56
N GLN A 74 19.65 -21.92 2.37
CA GLN A 74 18.37 -22.62 2.52
C GLN A 74 17.31 -22.13 1.51
N PHE A 75 17.57 -21.03 0.80
CA PHE A 75 16.68 -20.54 -0.26
C PHE A 75 16.73 -21.46 -1.48
N ALA A 76 15.70 -22.29 -1.60
CA ALA A 76 15.57 -23.35 -2.60
C ALA A 76 14.76 -22.96 -3.87
N GLY A 77 14.57 -21.66 -4.13
CA GLY A 77 13.93 -21.16 -5.37
C GLY A 77 12.45 -21.55 -5.58
N ARG A 78 11.76 -22.07 -4.55
CA ARG A 78 10.35 -22.52 -4.66
C ARG A 78 9.33 -21.38 -4.74
N ALA A 79 9.76 -20.17 -4.43
CA ALA A 79 9.02 -18.92 -4.51
C ALA A 79 10.01 -17.82 -4.90
N PRO A 80 9.56 -16.67 -5.46
CA PRO A 80 10.43 -15.56 -5.78
C PRO A 80 11.26 -15.12 -4.58
N PHE A 81 12.52 -14.74 -4.80
CA PHE A 81 13.40 -14.26 -3.73
C PHE A 81 12.77 -13.08 -2.96
N SER A 82 12.09 -12.19 -3.69
CA SER A 82 11.36 -11.04 -3.14
C SER A 82 10.29 -11.44 -2.10
N ALA A 83 9.51 -12.50 -2.35
CA ALA A 83 8.49 -13.00 -1.43
C ALA A 83 9.11 -13.66 -0.19
N TRP A 84 10.19 -14.42 -0.38
CA TRP A 84 10.95 -15.03 0.72
C TRP A 84 11.57 -13.99 1.65
N LEU A 85 12.23 -12.97 1.09
CA LEU A 85 12.81 -11.86 1.84
C LEU A 85 11.73 -11.03 2.55
N THR A 86 10.60 -10.77 1.89
CA THR A 86 9.47 -10.04 2.49
C THR A 86 8.91 -10.79 3.70
N ARG A 87 8.78 -12.13 3.63
CA ARG A 87 8.37 -12.95 4.79
C ARG A 87 9.33 -12.81 5.98
N ILE A 88 10.64 -12.74 5.75
CA ILE A 88 11.62 -12.52 6.82
C ILE A 88 11.37 -11.17 7.48
N ALA A 89 11.26 -10.08 6.70
CA ALA A 89 11.00 -8.74 7.23
C ALA A 89 9.67 -8.63 7.99
N VAL A 90 8.59 -9.25 7.49
CA VAL A 90 7.30 -9.32 8.19
C VAL A 90 7.43 -10.05 9.53
N ASN A 91 8.15 -11.17 9.56
CA ASN A 91 8.35 -11.94 10.79
C ASN A 91 9.14 -11.16 11.84
N GLU A 92 10.20 -10.45 11.45
CA GLU A 92 10.97 -9.59 12.35
C GLU A 92 10.13 -8.42 12.88
N ALA A 93 9.40 -7.73 12.02
CA ALA A 93 8.50 -6.64 12.42
C ALA A 93 7.41 -7.13 13.39
N LEU A 94 6.78 -8.27 13.11
CA LEU A 94 5.78 -8.86 14.01
C LEU A 94 6.40 -9.35 15.33
N ALA A 95 7.66 -9.84 15.31
CA ALA A 95 8.37 -10.21 16.53
C ALA A 95 8.67 -8.98 17.41
N ARG A 96 9.16 -7.89 16.80
CA ARG A 96 9.45 -6.61 17.46
C ARG A 96 8.18 -5.98 18.05
N LEU A 97 7.07 -5.97 17.29
CA LEU A 97 5.76 -5.53 17.78
C LEU A 97 5.27 -6.36 18.99
N ARG A 98 5.45 -7.69 18.96
CA ARG A 98 5.12 -8.57 20.10
C ARG A 98 6.04 -8.39 21.31
N SER A 99 7.31 -8.02 21.14
CA SER A 99 8.15 -7.61 22.28
C SER A 99 7.70 -6.27 22.85
N ARG A 100 7.39 -5.28 21.99
CA ARG A 100 6.89 -3.97 22.43
C ARG A 100 5.61 -4.10 23.26
N SER A 101 4.65 -4.92 22.80
CA SER A 101 3.42 -5.21 23.54
C SER A 101 3.69 -5.94 24.88
N ARG A 102 4.64 -6.88 24.95
CA ARG A 102 4.96 -7.57 26.22
C ARG A 102 5.69 -6.68 27.23
N THR A 103 6.54 -5.75 26.77
CA THR A 103 7.15 -4.73 27.63
C THR A 103 6.10 -3.69 28.06
N GLY A 104 5.17 -3.36 27.17
CA GLY A 104 4.04 -2.47 27.42
C GLY A 104 2.94 -3.08 28.28
N GLN A 105 2.84 -4.41 28.43
CA GLN A 105 1.79 -5.13 29.19
C GLN A 105 1.81 -4.91 30.72
N LEU A 106 2.58 -3.93 31.22
CA LEU A 106 2.33 -3.31 32.53
C LEU A 106 1.25 -2.22 32.46
N GLU A 107 0.89 -1.75 31.26
CA GLU A 107 -0.10 -0.72 30.97
C GLU A 107 -1.01 -1.21 29.81
N GLU A 108 -2.31 -1.30 30.11
CA GLU A 108 -3.42 -1.53 29.16
C GLU A 108 -3.51 -2.92 28.48
N ALA A 109 -4.22 -3.82 29.16
CA ALA A 109 -4.94 -4.91 28.52
C ALA A 109 -6.33 -4.44 28.04
N GLU A 110 -6.82 -5.05 26.94
CA GLU A 110 -8.22 -5.08 26.50
C GLU A 110 -8.91 -3.74 26.16
N GLN A 111 -8.84 -3.34 24.88
CA GLN A 111 -9.91 -2.57 24.24
C GLN A 111 -10.24 -3.12 22.84
N GLU A 112 -11.06 -4.18 22.79
CA GLU A 112 -11.94 -4.41 21.63
C GLU A 112 -13.15 -3.47 21.73
N GLY A 113 -12.91 -2.19 21.45
CA GLY A 113 -13.91 -1.13 21.38
C GLY A 113 -13.96 -0.47 20.00
N GLU A 114 -15.02 0.29 19.70
CA GLU A 114 -15.18 0.98 18.42
C GLU A 114 -13.96 1.88 18.12
N PHE A 115 -13.24 1.53 17.05
CA PHE A 115 -11.97 2.17 16.70
C PHE A 115 -12.21 3.57 16.09
N PHE A 116 -12.42 4.56 16.96
CA PHE A 116 -12.40 5.97 16.57
C PHE A 116 -11.00 6.35 16.10
N MET A 117 -10.85 6.62 14.80
CA MET A 117 -9.62 7.18 14.25
C MET A 117 -9.46 8.64 14.72
N THR A 118 -8.59 8.84 15.70
CA THR A 118 -8.16 10.18 16.12
C THR A 118 -7.21 10.75 15.07
N MET A 119 -7.61 11.87 14.45
CA MET A 119 -6.82 12.52 13.40
C MET A 119 -5.58 13.23 13.98
N ALA A 120 -4.48 13.21 13.23
CA ALA A 120 -3.42 14.21 13.34
C ALA A 120 -3.74 15.34 12.35
N GLU A 121 -3.85 16.58 12.81
CA GLU A 121 -4.16 17.71 11.93
C GLU A 121 -2.91 18.20 11.19
N THR A 122 -2.94 18.11 9.85
CA THR A 122 -2.05 18.86 8.96
C THR A 122 -2.87 19.55 7.85
N SER A 123 -2.58 20.84 7.65
CA SER A 123 -3.23 21.71 6.66
C SER A 123 -2.36 21.90 5.41
N PRO A 124 -2.91 21.91 4.18
CA PRO A 124 -2.16 22.08 2.93
C PRO A 124 -2.45 23.41 2.18
N ASP A 125 -1.52 23.85 1.33
CA ASP A 125 -1.65 24.66 0.08
C ASP A 125 -0.24 24.95 -0.52
N PRO A 126 -0.02 25.49 -1.74
CA PRO A 126 -0.57 25.25 -3.10
C PRO A 126 0.49 24.55 -4.02
N GLU A 127 0.33 24.23 -5.32
CA GLU A 127 -0.79 24.10 -6.28
C GLU A 127 -0.44 22.97 -7.29
N GLN A 128 -1.42 22.38 -8.00
CA GLN A 128 -1.38 21.49 -9.20
C GLN A 128 -0.28 20.41 -9.37
N GLY A 129 1.02 20.73 -9.24
CA GLY A 129 2.05 19.72 -8.93
C GLY A 129 1.84 19.15 -7.52
N ALA A 130 1.39 20.00 -6.59
CA ALA A 130 0.98 19.63 -5.25
C ALA A 130 -0.14 18.59 -5.24
N SER A 131 -1.17 18.71 -6.09
CA SER A 131 -2.39 17.87 -6.04
C SER A 131 -2.13 16.36 -6.11
N ARG A 132 -1.12 15.90 -6.86
CA ARG A 132 -0.73 14.47 -6.88
C ARG A 132 0.04 14.05 -5.64
N ALA A 133 0.91 14.92 -5.12
CA ALA A 133 1.68 14.66 -3.90
C ALA A 133 0.74 14.66 -2.68
N GLU A 134 -0.18 15.61 -2.63
CA GLU A 134 -1.26 15.78 -1.65
C GLU A 134 -2.22 14.58 -1.65
N LEU A 135 -2.68 14.12 -2.81
CA LEU A 135 -3.45 12.87 -2.90
C LEU A 135 -2.64 11.65 -2.43
N GLY A 136 -1.34 11.63 -2.71
CA GLY A 136 -0.41 10.62 -2.23
C GLY A 136 -0.27 10.63 -0.70
N HIS A 137 -0.08 11.80 -0.10
CA HIS A 137 -0.02 11.98 1.35
C HIS A 137 -1.35 11.66 2.04
N LEU A 138 -2.47 12.05 1.43
CA LEU A 138 -3.81 11.75 1.96
C LEU A 138 -4.12 10.24 1.90
N LEU A 139 -3.64 9.54 0.86
CA LEU A 139 -3.70 8.07 0.81
C LEU A 139 -2.74 7.42 1.83
N GLU A 140 -1.54 7.96 2.00
CA GLU A 140 -0.59 7.51 3.02
C GLU A 140 -1.17 7.66 4.43
N GLU A 141 -1.72 8.84 4.77
CA GLU A 141 -2.42 9.13 6.02
C GLU A 141 -3.56 8.12 6.26
N ALA A 142 -4.41 7.89 5.24
CA ALA A 142 -5.51 6.93 5.29
C ALA A 142 -5.03 5.49 5.59
N VAL A 143 -3.97 5.04 4.91
CA VAL A 143 -3.41 3.69 5.09
C VAL A 143 -2.71 3.56 6.43
N LEU A 144 -1.98 4.59 6.88
CA LEU A 144 -1.32 4.61 8.17
C LEU A 144 -2.33 4.60 9.34
N GLY A 145 -3.46 5.28 9.21
CA GLY A 145 -4.55 5.29 10.19
C GLY A 145 -5.30 3.95 10.34
N LEU A 146 -5.10 2.99 9.43
CA LEU A 146 -5.71 1.66 9.55
C LEU A 146 -5.16 0.87 10.76
N PRO A 147 -6.01 0.11 11.47
CA PRO A 147 -5.55 -0.90 12.42
C PRO A 147 -4.53 -1.85 11.77
N GLN A 148 -3.45 -2.15 12.51
CA GLN A 148 -2.25 -2.85 12.02
C GLN A 148 -2.55 -4.13 11.21
N GLN A 149 -3.51 -4.93 11.64
CA GLN A 149 -3.90 -6.18 10.97
C GLN A 149 -4.52 -5.99 9.56
N PHE A 150 -5.10 -4.82 9.28
CA PHE A 150 -5.62 -4.46 7.96
C PHE A 150 -4.57 -3.71 7.16
N ARG A 151 -3.84 -2.78 7.80
CA ARG A 151 -2.75 -1.99 7.21
C ARG A 151 -1.69 -2.85 6.55
N ALA A 152 -1.20 -3.87 7.25
CA ALA A 152 -0.20 -4.79 6.72
C ALA A 152 -0.71 -5.58 5.49
N VAL A 153 -1.99 -5.98 5.48
CA VAL A 153 -2.59 -6.70 4.35
C VAL A 153 -2.75 -5.79 3.13
N VAL A 154 -3.22 -4.54 3.33
CA VAL A 154 -3.34 -3.53 2.26
C VAL A 154 -1.98 -3.23 1.64
N ILE A 155 -0.94 -2.97 2.44
CA ILE A 155 0.40 -2.68 1.92
C ILE A 155 0.96 -3.87 1.13
N LEU A 156 0.87 -5.10 1.65
CA LEU A 156 1.39 -6.28 0.95
C LEU A 156 0.63 -6.59 -0.36
N ARG A 157 -0.69 -6.38 -0.40
CA ARG A 157 -1.54 -6.72 -1.56
C ARG A 157 -1.66 -5.63 -2.62
N ASP A 158 -1.78 -4.37 -2.20
CA ASP A 158 -2.16 -3.26 -3.08
C ASP A 158 -0.97 -2.33 -3.42
N VAL A 159 0.08 -2.32 -2.58
CA VAL A 159 1.28 -1.47 -2.80
C VAL A 159 2.49 -2.31 -3.23
N GLU A 160 2.67 -3.49 -2.64
CA GLU A 160 3.77 -4.40 -2.98
C GLU A 160 3.35 -5.56 -3.91
N GLU A 161 2.06 -5.64 -4.25
CA GLU A 161 1.47 -6.55 -5.24
C GLU A 161 1.71 -8.06 -5.00
N LEU A 162 2.13 -8.48 -3.80
CA LEU A 162 2.28 -9.90 -3.44
C LEU A 162 0.94 -10.61 -3.62
N THR A 163 0.95 -11.85 -4.11
CA THR A 163 -0.28 -12.65 -4.24
C THR A 163 -0.97 -12.90 -2.89
N THR A 164 -2.25 -13.31 -2.91
CA THR A 164 -2.98 -13.73 -1.70
C THR A 164 -2.24 -14.83 -0.94
N SER A 165 -1.64 -15.78 -1.66
CA SER A 165 -0.89 -16.91 -1.07
C SER A 165 0.42 -16.45 -0.43
N GLU A 166 1.20 -15.61 -1.12
CA GLU A 166 2.43 -15.03 -0.55
C GLU A 166 2.12 -14.15 0.67
N THR A 167 1.05 -13.36 0.62
CA THR A 167 0.59 -12.53 1.74
C THR A 167 0.17 -13.39 2.94
N ALA A 168 -0.53 -14.50 2.70
CA ALA A 168 -0.94 -15.46 3.72
C ALA A 168 0.28 -16.11 4.39
N VAL A 169 1.25 -16.56 3.59
CA VAL A 169 2.52 -17.13 4.07
C VAL A 169 3.40 -16.11 4.80
N ALA A 170 3.37 -14.84 4.38
CA ALA A 170 4.14 -13.77 5.00
C ALA A 170 3.58 -13.38 6.38
N LEU A 171 2.26 -13.24 6.52
CA LEU A 171 1.58 -12.81 7.76
C LEU A 171 1.18 -13.96 8.70
N ASP A 172 1.46 -15.22 8.33
CA ASP A 172 1.01 -16.43 9.04
C ASP A 172 -0.52 -16.50 9.18
N LEU A 173 -1.21 -16.35 8.05
CA LEU A 173 -2.67 -16.34 7.93
C LEU A 173 -3.16 -17.40 6.94
N SER A 174 -4.46 -17.69 6.95
CA SER A 174 -5.12 -18.35 5.82
C SER A 174 -5.38 -17.34 4.68
N GLU A 175 -5.40 -17.81 3.44
CA GLU A 175 -5.77 -16.96 2.29
C GLU A 175 -7.16 -16.32 2.44
N GLU A 176 -8.08 -17.00 3.13
CA GLU A 176 -9.41 -16.45 3.40
C GLU A 176 -9.36 -15.29 4.40
N ASN A 177 -8.54 -15.40 5.45
CA ASN A 177 -8.30 -14.28 6.37
C ASN A 177 -7.63 -13.09 5.66
N VAL A 178 -6.75 -13.33 4.67
CA VAL A 178 -6.18 -12.26 3.83
C VAL A 178 -7.28 -11.55 3.05
N LYS A 179 -8.17 -12.28 2.35
CA LYS A 179 -9.29 -11.67 1.61
C LYS A 179 -10.23 -10.86 2.50
N VAL A 180 -10.62 -11.41 3.65
CA VAL A 180 -11.50 -10.74 4.61
C VAL A 180 -10.85 -9.48 5.19
N ARG A 181 -9.56 -9.54 5.56
CA ARG A 181 -8.81 -8.38 6.06
C ARG A 181 -8.61 -7.31 4.99
N LEU A 182 -8.32 -7.69 3.74
CA LEU A 182 -8.20 -6.76 2.62
C LEU A 182 -9.52 -6.02 2.36
N HIS A 183 -10.63 -6.77 2.28
CA HIS A 183 -11.96 -6.18 2.08
C HIS A 183 -12.35 -5.22 3.21
N ARG A 184 -12.06 -5.57 4.48
CA ARG A 184 -12.26 -4.68 5.63
C ARG A 184 -11.35 -3.44 5.57
N GLY A 185 -10.08 -3.60 5.19
CA GLY A 185 -9.16 -2.49 4.95
C GLY A 185 -9.69 -1.52 3.90
N HIS A 186 -10.15 -2.01 2.75
CA HIS A 186 -10.79 -1.20 1.70
C HIS A 186 -12.08 -0.53 2.15
N ALA A 187 -12.85 -1.13 3.06
CA ALA A 187 -14.03 -0.49 3.63
C ALA A 187 -13.65 0.68 4.56
N LEU A 188 -12.65 0.49 5.43
CA LEU A 188 -12.13 1.52 6.32
C LEU A 188 -11.50 2.69 5.55
N LEU A 189 -10.66 2.40 4.54
CA LEU A 189 -10.09 3.44 3.66
C LEU A 189 -11.18 4.26 2.98
N ARG A 190 -12.19 3.62 2.38
CA ARG A 190 -13.31 4.34 1.75
C ARG A 190 -14.06 5.22 2.74
N GLY A 191 -14.30 4.73 3.96
CA GLY A 191 -14.93 5.53 5.02
C GLY A 191 -14.10 6.74 5.43
N TRP A 192 -12.79 6.54 5.64
CA TRP A 192 -11.87 7.62 5.98
C TRP A 192 -11.78 8.69 4.89
N LEU A 193 -11.56 8.26 3.64
CA LEU A 193 -11.49 9.15 2.47
C LEU A 193 -12.79 9.94 2.28
N PHE A 194 -13.95 9.30 2.43
CA PHE A 194 -15.25 9.96 2.33
C PHE A 194 -15.46 11.01 3.42
N ASN A 195 -15.04 10.73 4.66
CA ASN A 195 -15.11 11.68 5.76
C ASN A 195 -14.13 12.85 5.58
N ARG A 196 -12.89 12.58 5.12
CA ARG A 196 -11.84 13.59 4.90
C ARG A 196 -12.18 14.56 3.76
N VAL A 197 -12.78 14.07 2.68
CA VAL A 197 -13.23 14.88 1.52
C VAL A 197 -14.62 15.50 1.74
N GLY A 198 -15.45 14.90 2.62
CA GLY A 198 -16.65 15.51 3.17
C GLY A 198 -17.63 16.06 2.14
N ALA A 199 -17.98 17.34 2.25
CA ALA A 199 -18.93 18.00 1.36
C ALA A 199 -18.44 18.13 -0.09
N GLU A 200 -17.12 18.15 -0.32
CA GLU A 200 -16.53 18.26 -1.66
C GLU A 200 -16.72 16.99 -2.50
N ALA A 201 -16.97 15.84 -1.87
CA ALA A 201 -17.35 14.62 -2.57
C ALA A 201 -18.65 14.77 -3.38
N LYS A 202 -19.53 15.71 -2.99
CA LYS A 202 -20.72 16.09 -3.79
C LYS A 202 -20.33 16.99 -4.99
N ASN A 203 -19.29 17.80 -4.84
CA ASN A 203 -18.76 18.66 -5.89
C ASN A 203 -17.93 17.89 -6.93
N ALA A 204 -17.42 16.70 -6.60
CA ALA A 204 -16.80 15.77 -7.55
C ALA A 204 -17.80 15.23 -8.61
N PHE A 205 -19.09 15.28 -8.32
CA PHE A 205 -20.18 14.99 -9.27
C PHE A 205 -21.07 16.24 -9.46
N PRO A 206 -20.52 17.34 -10.02
CA PRO A 206 -21.25 18.60 -10.08
C PRO A 206 -22.45 18.47 -11.00
N PHE A 207 -23.58 19.07 -10.63
CA PHE A 207 -24.74 19.15 -11.49
C PHE A 207 -24.41 20.01 -12.71
N MET A 208 -24.26 19.37 -13.87
CA MET A 208 -23.81 19.99 -15.12
C MET A 208 -24.90 20.90 -15.72
N GLY A 209 -25.13 22.08 -15.12
CA GLY A 209 -26.20 23.02 -15.48
C GLY A 209 -26.27 23.38 -16.98
N VAL A 210 -25.11 23.46 -17.65
CA VAL A 210 -25.01 23.72 -19.11
C VAL A 210 -25.68 22.63 -19.96
N ARG A 211 -25.85 21.40 -19.43
CA ARG A 211 -26.67 20.35 -20.07
C ARG A 211 -28.16 20.53 -19.79
N CYS A 212 -28.54 21.12 -18.65
CA CYS A 212 -29.94 21.44 -18.37
C CYS A 212 -30.48 22.50 -19.31
N ASP A 213 -29.71 23.54 -19.69
CA ASP A 213 -30.17 24.52 -20.68
C ASP A 213 -30.53 23.85 -22.02
N ARG A 214 -29.73 22.87 -22.47
CA ARG A 214 -30.02 22.06 -23.66
C ARG A 214 -31.28 21.20 -23.48
N VAL A 215 -31.48 20.59 -22.30
CA VAL A 215 -32.68 19.78 -22.00
C VAL A 215 -33.92 20.66 -21.96
N VAL A 216 -33.88 21.79 -21.25
CA VAL A 216 -34.97 22.77 -21.15
C VAL A 216 -35.33 23.30 -22.53
N HIS A 217 -34.34 23.74 -23.33
CA HIS A 217 -34.56 24.21 -24.70
C HIS A 217 -35.18 23.13 -25.60
N SER A 218 -34.71 21.88 -25.50
CA SER A 218 -35.27 20.76 -26.28
C SER A 218 -36.72 20.42 -25.87
N VAL A 219 -37.05 20.49 -24.57
CA VAL A 219 -38.41 20.31 -24.07
C VAL A 219 -39.32 21.46 -24.53
N LEU A 220 -38.88 22.71 -24.44
CA LEU A 220 -39.65 23.86 -24.89
C LEU A 220 -39.94 23.81 -26.40
N LEU A 221 -38.97 23.42 -27.23
CA LEU A 221 -39.19 23.22 -28.67
C LEU A 221 -40.22 22.10 -28.95
N ARG A 222 -40.18 20.99 -28.21
CA ARG A 222 -41.17 19.91 -28.35
C ARG A 222 -42.57 20.37 -27.95
N LEU A 223 -42.70 21.14 -26.86
CA LEU A 223 -43.98 21.69 -26.42
C LEU A 223 -44.54 22.72 -27.42
N ALA A 224 -43.68 23.58 -27.99
CA ALA A 224 -44.07 24.51 -29.05
C ALA A 224 -44.64 23.77 -30.27
N ASN A 225 -43.94 22.73 -30.75
CA ASN A 225 -44.42 21.91 -31.88
C ASN A 225 -45.76 21.23 -31.58
N LEU A 226 -45.95 20.68 -30.37
CA LEU A 226 -47.23 20.09 -29.94
C LEU A 226 -48.36 21.12 -29.83
N SER A 227 -48.07 22.39 -29.56
CA SER A 227 -49.07 23.46 -29.56
C SER A 227 -49.42 23.97 -30.97
N SER A 228 -48.48 23.88 -31.92
CA SER A 228 -48.67 24.23 -33.32
C SER A 228 -49.49 23.20 -34.10
N ASP A 229 -49.51 21.94 -33.64
CA ASP A 229 -50.21 20.81 -34.28
C ASP A 229 -51.65 20.63 -33.78
N LYS A 230 -52.20 21.61 -33.04
CA LYS A 230 -53.63 21.66 -32.71
C LYS A 230 -54.41 22.08 -33.97
N PRO A 231 -55.30 21.23 -34.52
CA PRO A 231 -56.19 21.68 -35.59
C PRO A 231 -57.08 22.81 -35.07
N GLN A 232 -57.24 23.85 -35.88
CA GLN A 232 -58.27 24.86 -35.65
C GLN A 232 -59.63 24.19 -35.78
N ILE A 233 -60.28 23.92 -34.64
CA ILE A 233 -61.67 23.45 -34.61
C ILE A 233 -62.54 24.67 -34.92
N HIS A 234 -62.94 24.77 -36.19
CA HIS A 234 -64.03 25.60 -36.69
C HIS A 234 -65.31 24.77 -36.80
#